data_AF-A0AAW0UM42-F1
#
_entry.id   AF-A0AAW0UM42-F1
#
_cell.length_a   1.000
_cell.length_b   1.000
_cell.length_c   1.000
_cell.angle_alpha   90.00
_cell.angle_beta   90.00
_cell.angle_gamma   90.00
#
_symmetry.space_group_name_H-M   'P 1'
#
loop_
_entity.id
_entity.type
_entity.pdbx_description
1 polymer ?
#
loop_
_entity_poly.entity_id
_entity_poly.type
_entity_poly.pdbx_seq_one_letter_code
_entity_poly.pdbx_strand_id
1 'polypeptide(L)'
;MEQDAVKDTQSENQVKDLVKETRNHTRLYWNYLRLQSLPHGLTENGSHVEQLHLKCNLLTKLPEKFGCLTHLTHCFLNSNSLESLPDSLGDLKSLKILDVANNNLTSLPVTLAKLSSLRSLVVVHNNLKSFPLELCGLKSLSILMLSGNYITSLPEAVKGLTGLQGLYIDHNLLKELPRSLAFLPILTRVSCCCNNIAYLPALPFASKPTIYFDNCEVNYLPITLVCHLHSGPTWDTIILHACGCFLPCSA
;
A
#
# COMPACT_ATOMS: atom_id res chain seq x y z
N MET A 1 0.61 -20.79 39.89
CA MET A 1 -0.79 -21.17 39.55
C MET A 1 -1.77 -20.00 39.64
N GLU A 2 -1.49 -18.92 40.38
CA GLU A 2 -2.41 -17.77 40.52
C GLU A 2 -2.20 -16.65 39.47
N GLN A 3 -1.04 -16.57 38.81
CA GLN A 3 -0.76 -15.54 37.79
C GLN A 3 -1.32 -15.85 36.39
N ASP A 4 -1.61 -17.12 36.09
CA ASP A 4 -2.17 -17.52 34.79
C ASP A 4 -3.69 -17.25 34.72
N ALA A 5 -4.42 -17.45 35.83
CA ALA A 5 -5.86 -17.21 35.89
C ALA A 5 -6.25 -15.72 35.72
N VAL A 6 -5.41 -14.78 36.17
CA VAL A 6 -5.68 -13.34 36.07
C VAL A 6 -5.48 -12.81 34.64
N LYS A 7 -4.49 -13.35 33.89
CA LYS A 7 -4.27 -13.00 32.48
C LYS A 7 -5.39 -13.52 31.58
N ASP A 8 -5.85 -14.75 31.83
CA ASP A 8 -6.98 -15.33 31.10
C ASP A 8 -8.26 -14.51 31.31
N THR A 9 -8.57 -14.14 32.55
CA THR A 9 -9.78 -13.37 32.88
C THR A 9 -9.77 -11.96 32.26
N GLN A 10 -8.62 -11.29 32.22
CA GLN A 10 -8.49 -9.95 31.63
C GLN A 10 -8.63 -10.00 30.10
N SER A 11 -8.07 -11.02 29.45
CA SER A 11 -8.22 -11.23 28.01
C SER A 11 -9.65 -11.58 27.60
N GLU A 12 -10.34 -12.41 28.40
CA GLU A 12 -11.73 -12.78 28.13
C GLU A 12 -12.70 -11.60 28.27
N ASN A 13 -12.51 -10.76 29.30
CA ASN A 13 -13.34 -9.56 29.48
C ASN A 13 -13.11 -8.55 28.34
N GLN A 14 -11.84 -8.37 27.93
CA GLN A 14 -11.51 -7.55 26.77
C GLN A 14 -12.21 -8.07 25.49
N VAL A 15 -12.17 -9.38 25.23
CA VAL A 15 -12.84 -9.97 24.06
C VAL A 15 -14.35 -9.77 24.11
N LYS A 16 -14.99 -9.96 25.27
CA LYS A 16 -16.45 -9.76 25.43
C LYS A 16 -16.85 -8.31 25.13
N ASP A 17 -16.06 -7.34 25.58
CA ASP A 17 -16.31 -5.92 25.33
C ASP A 17 -16.20 -5.58 23.84
N LEU A 18 -15.20 -6.11 23.13
CA LEU A 18 -15.03 -5.92 21.68
C LEU A 18 -16.19 -6.53 20.88
N VAL A 19 -16.67 -7.72 21.27
CA VAL A 19 -17.84 -8.34 20.63
C VAL A 19 -19.09 -7.50 20.85
N LYS A 20 -19.25 -6.89 22.02
CA LYS A 20 -20.37 -5.97 22.30
C LYS A 20 -20.26 -4.69 21.45
N GLU A 21 -19.06 -4.13 21.31
CA GLU A 21 -18.82 -2.95 20.47
C GLU A 21 -19.20 -3.22 19.00
N THR A 22 -18.82 -4.39 18.49
CA THR A 22 -19.14 -4.87 17.12
C THR A 22 -20.64 -4.81 16.83
N ARG A 23 -21.49 -5.15 17.82
CA ARG A 23 -22.94 -5.20 17.64
C ARG A 23 -23.60 -3.81 17.58
N ASN A 24 -22.96 -2.82 18.19
CA ASN A 24 -23.57 -1.52 18.45
C ASN A 24 -22.99 -0.38 17.60
N HIS A 25 -21.83 -0.59 16.97
CA HIS A 25 -21.11 0.47 16.27
C HIS A 25 -20.77 0.07 14.84
N THR A 26 -20.84 1.04 13.95
CA THR A 26 -20.36 0.92 12.56
C THR A 26 -18.88 1.26 12.42
N ARG A 27 -18.27 1.86 13.45
CA ARG A 27 -16.85 2.21 13.48
C ARG A 27 -16.22 1.62 14.73
N LEU A 28 -15.19 0.81 14.54
CA LEU A 28 -14.53 0.07 15.60
C LEU A 28 -13.09 0.56 15.73
N TYR A 29 -12.72 1.01 16.93
CA TYR A 29 -11.41 1.58 17.22
C TYR A 29 -10.60 0.66 18.15
N TRP A 30 -10.00 -0.37 17.57
CA TRP A 30 -9.29 -1.43 18.29
C TRP A 30 -7.78 -1.29 18.17
N ASN A 31 -7.27 -0.06 18.22
CA ASN A 31 -5.84 0.21 18.11
C ASN A 31 -5.12 -0.05 19.45
N TYR A 32 -3.86 -0.50 19.39
CA TYR A 32 -3.00 -0.64 20.59
C TYR A 32 -3.51 -1.62 21.66
N LEU A 33 -4.36 -2.58 21.28
CA LEU A 33 -4.98 -3.53 22.21
C LEU A 33 -4.16 -4.81 22.41
N ARG A 34 -3.01 -4.94 21.73
CA ARG A 34 -2.16 -6.14 21.71
C ARG A 34 -2.90 -7.40 21.26
N LEU A 35 -3.89 -7.24 20.39
CA LEU A 35 -4.67 -8.36 19.84
C LEU A 35 -3.77 -9.28 19.02
N GLN A 36 -3.77 -10.57 19.35
CA GLN A 36 -3.10 -11.60 18.55
C GLN A 36 -4.02 -12.19 17.48
N SER A 37 -5.33 -12.12 17.71
CA SER A 37 -6.38 -12.55 16.79
C SER A 37 -7.60 -11.65 16.92
N LEU A 38 -8.45 -11.64 15.89
CA LEU A 38 -9.72 -10.94 15.92
C LEU A 38 -10.79 -11.81 16.59
N PRO A 39 -11.72 -11.22 17.37
CA PRO A 39 -12.80 -11.99 17.98
C PRO A 39 -13.74 -12.55 16.91
N HIS A 40 -14.15 -13.81 17.04
CA HIS A 40 -15.06 -14.49 16.09
C HIS A 40 -16.37 -13.72 15.87
N GLY A 41 -16.86 -13.02 16.91
CA GLY A 41 -18.05 -12.18 16.83
C GLY A 41 -17.98 -11.07 15.78
N LEU A 42 -16.78 -10.61 15.40
CA LEU A 42 -16.59 -9.66 14.30
C LEU A 42 -17.04 -10.28 12.96
N THR A 43 -16.60 -11.50 12.67
CA THR A 43 -16.95 -12.18 11.41
C THR A 43 -18.40 -12.69 11.37
N GLU A 44 -19.03 -12.88 12.53
CA GLU A 44 -20.42 -13.36 12.61
C GLU A 44 -21.45 -12.22 12.55
N ASN A 45 -21.17 -11.09 13.21
CA ASN A 45 -22.15 -10.02 13.42
C ASN A 45 -21.70 -8.64 12.90
N GLY A 46 -20.48 -8.51 12.40
CA GLY A 46 -19.89 -7.24 11.97
C GLY A 46 -20.24 -6.79 10.55
N SER A 47 -21.24 -7.38 9.90
CA SER A 47 -21.60 -7.05 8.51
C SER A 47 -21.96 -5.57 8.30
N HIS A 48 -22.39 -4.88 9.37
CA HIS A 48 -22.75 -3.46 9.39
C HIS A 48 -21.54 -2.51 9.62
N VAL A 49 -20.35 -3.07 9.92
CA VAL A 49 -19.16 -2.28 10.22
C VAL A 49 -18.64 -1.62 8.94
N GLU A 50 -18.49 -0.30 8.98
CA GLU A 50 -18.00 0.53 7.89
C GLU A 50 -16.53 0.91 8.04
N GLN A 51 -16.03 1.03 9.29
CA GLN A 51 -14.64 1.41 9.56
C GLN A 51 -14.05 0.52 10.65
N LEU A 52 -12.88 -0.05 10.39
CA LEU A 52 -12.18 -0.92 11.32
C LEU A 52 -10.74 -0.45 11.47
N HIS A 53 -10.40 0.02 12.67
CA HIS A 53 -9.06 0.45 13.02
C HIS A 53 -8.42 -0.59 13.96
N LEU A 54 -7.34 -1.21 13.50
CA LEU A 54 -6.62 -2.31 14.15
C LEU A 54 -5.12 -2.02 14.21
N LYS A 55 -4.74 -0.74 14.18
CA LYS A 55 -3.36 -0.28 14.17
C LYS A 55 -2.62 -0.74 15.43
N CYS A 56 -1.33 -1.08 15.29
CA CYS A 56 -0.43 -1.38 16.42
C CYS A 56 -0.96 -2.50 17.32
N ASN A 57 -1.34 -3.63 16.71
CA ASN A 57 -1.65 -4.87 17.40
C ASN A 57 -0.58 -5.93 17.10
N LEU A 58 -0.85 -7.19 17.45
CA LEU A 58 0.05 -8.32 17.26
C LEU A 58 -0.57 -9.37 16.33
N LEU A 59 -1.45 -8.94 15.41
CA LEU A 59 -2.16 -9.85 14.51
C LEU A 59 -1.17 -10.48 13.54
N THR A 60 -1.16 -11.81 13.46
CA THR A 60 -0.35 -12.56 12.48
C THR A 60 -1.15 -13.00 11.26
N LYS A 61 -2.48 -13.08 11.40
CA LYS A 61 -3.42 -13.42 10.34
C LYS A 61 -4.78 -12.77 10.56
N LEU A 62 -5.53 -12.63 9.47
CA LEU A 62 -6.96 -12.32 9.51
C LEU A 62 -7.77 -13.62 9.38
N PRO A 63 -9.01 -13.67 9.90
CA PRO A 63 -9.86 -14.84 9.75
C PRO A 63 -10.28 -15.04 8.28
N GLU A 64 -10.44 -16.31 7.85
CA GLU A 64 -10.88 -16.64 6.48
C GLU A 64 -12.23 -16.02 6.11
N LYS A 65 -13.09 -15.73 7.08
CA LYS A 65 -14.39 -15.07 6.88
C LYS A 65 -14.34 -13.54 6.97
N PHE A 66 -13.16 -12.93 6.84
CA PHE A 66 -13.02 -11.46 6.91
C PHE A 66 -13.84 -10.74 5.82
N GLY A 67 -14.05 -11.39 4.67
CA GLY A 67 -14.92 -10.92 3.59
C GLY A 67 -16.40 -10.73 3.95
N CYS A 68 -16.87 -11.21 5.10
CA CYS A 68 -18.26 -11.02 5.55
C CYS A 68 -18.58 -9.57 5.96
N LEU A 69 -17.57 -8.72 6.15
CA LEU A 69 -17.72 -7.30 6.50
C LEU A 69 -18.09 -6.44 5.27
N THR A 70 -19.16 -6.79 4.57
CA THR A 70 -19.46 -6.28 3.21
C THR A 70 -19.68 -4.77 3.11
N HIS A 71 -20.00 -4.09 4.22
CA HIS A 71 -20.13 -2.63 4.30
C HIS A 71 -18.82 -1.92 4.65
N LEU A 72 -17.73 -2.65 4.87
CA LEU A 72 -16.45 -2.07 5.25
C LEU A 72 -15.92 -1.16 4.14
N THR A 73 -15.71 0.10 4.47
CA THR A 73 -15.19 1.14 3.57
C THR A 73 -13.75 1.51 3.91
N HIS A 74 -13.36 1.42 5.18
CA HIS A 74 -12.01 1.76 5.65
C HIS A 74 -11.48 0.65 6.56
N CYS A 75 -10.32 0.10 6.23
CA CYS A 75 -9.65 -0.91 7.02
C CYS A 75 -8.20 -0.50 7.26
N PHE A 76 -7.83 -0.29 8.52
CA PHE A 76 -6.49 0.08 8.95
C PHE A 76 -5.90 -1.05 9.79
N LEU A 77 -4.94 -1.78 9.23
CA LEU A 77 -4.25 -2.94 9.79
C LEU A 77 -2.76 -2.68 9.97
N ASN A 78 -2.35 -1.41 9.89
CA ASN A 78 -0.95 -1.02 9.92
C ASN A 78 -0.26 -1.32 11.25
N SER A 79 1.03 -1.61 11.19
CA SER A 79 1.85 -1.98 12.36
C SER A 79 1.30 -3.22 13.08
N ASN A 80 1.19 -4.32 12.34
CA ASN A 80 0.88 -5.65 12.85
C ASN A 80 1.99 -6.62 12.38
N SER A 81 1.76 -7.93 12.52
CA SER A 81 2.68 -8.97 12.07
C SER A 81 2.05 -9.87 10.99
N LEU A 82 1.14 -9.33 10.17
CA LEU A 82 0.41 -10.11 9.16
C LEU A 82 1.39 -10.68 8.13
N GLU A 83 1.35 -11.99 7.94
CA GLU A 83 2.18 -12.70 6.95
C GLU A 83 1.49 -12.84 5.59
N SER A 84 0.15 -12.87 5.60
CA SER A 84 -0.70 -12.94 4.42
C SER A 84 -2.05 -12.25 4.66
N LEU A 85 -2.77 -12.00 3.57
CA LEU A 85 -4.16 -11.55 3.59
C LEU A 85 -5.06 -12.69 3.07
N PRO A 86 -6.25 -12.91 3.67
CA PRO A 86 -7.16 -13.96 3.23
C PRO A 86 -7.81 -13.59 1.90
N ASP A 87 -8.13 -14.61 1.09
CA ASP A 87 -8.77 -14.40 -0.22
C ASP A 87 -10.14 -13.73 -0.13
N SER A 88 -10.86 -13.97 0.99
CA SER A 88 -12.16 -13.34 1.23
C SER A 88 -12.08 -11.82 1.38
N LEU A 89 -10.89 -11.25 1.61
CA LEU A 89 -10.74 -9.79 1.65
C LEU A 89 -11.14 -9.16 0.30
N GLY A 90 -11.00 -9.89 -0.81
CA GLY A 90 -11.49 -9.48 -2.13
C GLY A 90 -13.00 -9.33 -2.24
N ASP A 91 -13.79 -9.83 -1.29
CA ASP A 91 -15.26 -9.74 -1.30
C ASP A 91 -15.80 -8.42 -0.73
N LEU A 92 -14.92 -7.59 -0.12
CA LEU A 92 -15.26 -6.29 0.45
C LEU A 92 -15.48 -5.21 -0.63
N LYS A 93 -16.54 -5.33 -1.45
CA LYS A 93 -16.78 -4.45 -2.62
C LYS A 93 -16.90 -2.97 -2.30
N SER A 94 -17.27 -2.64 -1.06
CA SER A 94 -17.41 -1.28 -0.56
C SER A 94 -16.09 -0.66 -0.09
N LEU A 95 -15.01 -1.44 -0.01
CA LEU A 95 -13.73 -1.00 0.55
C LEU A 95 -13.10 0.07 -0.31
N LYS A 96 -12.80 1.21 0.30
CA LYS A 96 -12.20 2.40 -0.33
C LYS A 96 -10.75 2.59 0.09
N ILE A 97 -10.43 2.27 1.34
CA ILE A 97 -9.07 2.40 1.90
C ILE A 97 -8.69 1.09 2.58
N LEU A 98 -7.56 0.54 2.14
CA LEU A 98 -6.88 -0.58 2.79
C LEU A 98 -5.46 -0.16 3.15
N ASP A 99 -5.17 -0.10 4.44
CA ASP A 99 -3.82 0.15 4.95
C ASP A 99 -3.31 -1.07 5.70
N VAL A 100 -2.29 -1.71 5.13
CA VAL A 100 -1.58 -2.87 5.68
C VAL A 100 -0.09 -2.57 5.84
N ALA A 101 0.28 -1.29 5.98
CA ALA A 101 1.67 -0.89 6.13
C ALA A 101 2.33 -1.47 7.39
N ASN A 102 3.64 -1.68 7.37
CA ASN A 102 4.41 -2.23 8.50
C ASN A 102 3.83 -3.59 8.96
N ASN A 103 3.86 -4.55 8.05
CA ASN A 103 3.50 -5.96 8.27
C ASN A 103 4.59 -6.85 7.64
N ASN A 104 4.37 -8.16 7.62
CA ASN A 104 5.32 -9.14 7.08
C ASN A 104 4.85 -9.74 5.74
N LEU A 105 3.98 -9.04 5.00
CA LEU A 105 3.36 -9.57 3.78
C LEU A 105 4.41 -9.87 2.72
N THR A 106 4.41 -11.09 2.20
CA THR A 106 5.31 -11.52 1.11
C THR A 106 4.65 -11.46 -0.27
N SER A 107 3.31 -11.47 -0.30
CA SER A 107 2.49 -11.32 -1.50
C SER A 107 1.16 -10.64 -1.17
N LEU A 108 0.47 -10.18 -2.21
CA LEU A 108 -0.91 -9.72 -2.14
C LEU A 108 -1.81 -10.75 -2.85
N PRO A 109 -2.96 -11.13 -2.29
CA PRO A 109 -3.83 -12.09 -2.96
C PRO A 109 -4.46 -11.47 -4.21
N VAL A 110 -4.50 -12.23 -5.30
CA VAL A 110 -5.04 -11.77 -6.59
C VAL A 110 -6.52 -11.38 -6.50
N THR A 111 -7.23 -11.93 -5.52
CA THR A 111 -8.62 -11.60 -5.21
C THR A 111 -8.84 -10.13 -4.83
N LEU A 112 -7.81 -9.40 -4.40
CA LEU A 112 -7.91 -7.94 -4.19
C LEU A 112 -8.28 -7.18 -5.47
N ALA A 113 -8.00 -7.73 -6.66
CA ALA A 113 -8.43 -7.15 -7.93
C ALA A 113 -9.95 -6.98 -8.04
N LYS A 114 -10.74 -7.71 -7.22
CA LYS A 114 -12.19 -7.61 -7.18
C LYS A 114 -12.71 -6.41 -6.36
N LEU A 115 -11.83 -5.62 -5.72
CA LEU A 115 -12.18 -4.46 -4.92
C LEU A 115 -12.43 -3.22 -5.80
N SER A 116 -13.54 -3.23 -6.53
CA SER A 116 -13.87 -2.19 -7.52
C SER A 116 -13.99 -0.77 -6.97
N SER A 117 -14.23 -0.61 -5.67
CA SER A 117 -14.33 0.70 -4.99
C SER A 117 -13.02 1.18 -4.36
N LEU A 118 -11.94 0.38 -4.42
CA LEU A 118 -10.69 0.70 -3.73
C LEU A 118 -10.04 1.94 -4.34
N ARG A 119 -9.77 2.94 -3.51
CA ARG A 119 -9.17 4.23 -3.87
C ARG A 119 -7.74 4.38 -3.37
N SER A 120 -7.44 3.81 -2.20
CA SER A 120 -6.12 3.87 -1.59
C SER A 120 -5.70 2.49 -1.11
N LEU A 121 -4.55 2.03 -1.62
CA LEU A 121 -3.90 0.79 -1.19
C LEU A 121 -2.52 1.14 -0.62
N VAL A 122 -2.36 0.96 0.69
CA VAL A 122 -1.11 1.26 1.40
C VAL A 122 -0.49 -0.04 1.89
N VAL A 123 0.66 -0.40 1.32
CA VAL A 123 1.40 -1.64 1.61
C VAL A 123 2.87 -1.33 1.90
N VAL A 124 3.11 -0.15 2.49
CA VAL A 124 4.44 0.36 2.81
C VAL A 124 5.12 -0.52 3.86
N HIS A 125 6.43 -0.71 3.79
CA HIS A 125 7.20 -1.51 4.76
C HIS A 125 6.62 -2.92 4.95
N ASN A 126 6.72 -3.72 3.89
CA ASN A 126 6.39 -5.15 3.86
C ASN A 126 7.51 -5.90 3.15
N ASN A 127 7.31 -7.19 2.86
CA ASN A 127 8.30 -8.07 2.25
C ASN A 127 7.94 -8.44 0.79
N LEU A 128 7.18 -7.59 0.08
CA LEU A 128 6.73 -7.89 -1.28
C LEU A 128 7.89 -7.93 -2.26
N LYS A 129 7.97 -8.98 -3.07
CA LYS A 129 8.97 -9.13 -4.16
C LYS A 129 8.46 -8.67 -5.52
N SER A 130 7.15 -8.60 -5.68
CA SER A 130 6.47 -8.19 -6.91
C SER A 130 5.09 -7.62 -6.60
N PHE A 131 4.56 -6.82 -7.54
CA PHE A 131 3.17 -6.39 -7.54
C PHE A 131 2.36 -7.28 -8.50
N PRO A 132 1.25 -7.92 -8.07
CA PRO A 132 0.50 -8.83 -8.93
C PRO A 132 -0.15 -8.10 -10.11
N LEU A 133 -0.11 -8.72 -11.30
CA LEU A 133 -0.66 -8.11 -12.52
C LEU A 133 -2.18 -7.94 -12.44
N GLU A 134 -2.87 -8.82 -11.70
CA GLU A 134 -4.32 -8.82 -11.54
C GLU A 134 -4.82 -7.53 -10.87
N LEU A 135 -4.05 -7.01 -9.91
CA LEU A 135 -4.38 -5.77 -9.22
C LEU A 135 -4.32 -4.55 -10.14
N CYS A 136 -3.70 -4.66 -11.32
CA CYS A 136 -3.75 -3.61 -12.34
C CYS A 136 -5.16 -3.40 -12.94
N GLY A 137 -6.12 -4.26 -12.59
CA GLY A 137 -7.54 -4.09 -12.92
C GLY A 137 -8.29 -3.08 -12.04
N LEU A 138 -7.69 -2.57 -10.96
CA LEU A 138 -8.32 -1.65 -10.00
C LEU A 138 -8.49 -0.23 -10.57
N LYS A 139 -9.54 -0.03 -11.39
CA LYS A 139 -9.80 1.23 -12.10
C LYS A 139 -10.05 2.44 -11.20
N SER A 140 -10.58 2.21 -9.99
CA SER A 140 -10.87 3.27 -9.01
C SER A 140 -9.66 3.64 -8.14
N LEU A 141 -8.54 2.91 -8.24
CA LEU A 141 -7.37 3.12 -7.41
C LEU A 141 -6.71 4.44 -7.79
N SER A 142 -6.63 5.34 -6.82
CA SER A 142 -6.09 6.69 -6.97
C SER A 142 -4.70 6.81 -6.35
N ILE A 143 -4.47 6.12 -5.23
CA ILE A 143 -3.20 6.13 -4.50
C ILE A 143 -2.72 4.69 -4.30
N LEU A 144 -1.49 4.42 -4.74
CA LEU A 144 -0.81 3.16 -4.52
C LEU A 144 0.53 3.43 -3.83
N MET A 145 0.68 2.94 -2.59
CA MET A 145 1.90 3.08 -1.80
C MET A 145 2.52 1.70 -1.55
N LEU A 146 3.69 1.48 -2.13
CA LEU A 146 4.47 0.24 -2.10
C LEU A 146 5.90 0.48 -1.56
N SER A 147 6.18 1.67 -1.02
CA SER A 147 7.52 2.03 -0.58
C SER A 147 8.05 1.09 0.52
N GLY A 148 9.35 0.84 0.56
CA GLY A 148 9.97 -0.01 1.58
C GLY A 148 9.61 -1.49 1.42
N ASN A 149 9.65 -2.00 0.20
CA ASN A 149 9.48 -3.43 -0.11
C ASN A 149 10.72 -3.94 -0.87
N TYR A 150 10.66 -5.16 -1.41
CA TYR A 150 11.72 -5.77 -2.22
C TYR A 150 11.29 -5.93 -3.68
N ILE A 151 10.45 -5.01 -4.19
CA ILE A 151 9.90 -5.11 -5.55
C ILE A 151 11.02 -4.88 -6.55
N THR A 152 11.19 -5.82 -7.48
CA THR A 152 12.25 -5.75 -8.51
C THR A 152 11.77 -5.19 -9.84
N SER A 153 10.46 -5.27 -10.10
CA SER A 153 9.81 -4.69 -11.27
C SER A 153 8.31 -4.49 -11.02
N LEU A 154 7.71 -3.57 -11.79
CA LEU A 154 6.27 -3.45 -11.91
C LEU A 154 5.83 -4.00 -13.29
N PRO A 155 4.67 -4.66 -13.38
CA PRO A 155 4.20 -5.23 -14.64
C PRO A 155 3.79 -4.13 -15.63
N GLU A 156 3.95 -4.35 -16.94
CA GLU A 156 3.44 -3.44 -17.98
C GLU A 156 1.89 -3.31 -17.99
N ALA A 157 1.22 -4.16 -17.21
CA ALA A 157 -0.21 -4.05 -16.95
C ALA A 157 -0.59 -2.81 -16.13
N VAL A 158 0.35 -2.09 -15.49
CA VAL A 158 0.06 -0.90 -14.65
C VAL A 158 -0.70 0.22 -15.38
N LYS A 159 -0.64 0.30 -16.73
CA LYS A 159 -1.55 1.16 -17.52
C LYS A 159 -3.03 0.91 -17.24
N GLY A 160 -3.37 -0.26 -16.72
CA GLY A 160 -4.71 -0.65 -16.32
C GLY A 160 -5.24 0.17 -15.15
N LEU A 161 -4.38 0.76 -14.32
CA LEU A 161 -4.76 1.60 -13.18
C LEU A 161 -5.15 3.02 -13.66
N THR A 162 -6.19 3.11 -14.49
CA THR A 162 -6.58 4.35 -15.18
C THR A 162 -6.98 5.49 -14.23
N GLY A 163 -7.34 5.17 -12.99
CA GLY A 163 -7.65 6.14 -11.94
C GLY A 163 -6.44 6.63 -11.13
N LEU A 164 -5.24 6.10 -11.39
CA LEU A 164 -4.08 6.32 -10.53
C LEU A 164 -3.54 7.74 -10.67
N GLN A 165 -3.43 8.42 -9.53
CA GLN A 165 -2.92 9.78 -9.42
C GLN A 165 -1.57 9.81 -8.71
N GLY A 166 -1.37 8.96 -7.70
CA GLY A 166 -0.13 8.87 -6.93
C GLY A 166 0.42 7.46 -6.88
N LEU A 167 1.66 7.28 -7.33
CA LEU A 167 2.43 6.04 -7.21
C LEU A 167 3.66 6.29 -6.34
N TYR A 168 3.77 5.58 -5.22
CA TYR A 168 4.91 5.67 -4.31
C TYR A 168 5.56 4.30 -4.19
N ILE A 169 6.79 4.18 -4.68
CA ILE A 169 7.55 2.93 -4.80
C ILE A 169 8.98 3.12 -4.29
N ASP A 170 9.20 4.09 -3.41
CA ASP A 170 10.52 4.41 -2.87
C ASP A 170 11.11 3.22 -2.10
N HIS A 171 12.43 3.13 -1.94
CA HIS A 171 13.08 2.08 -1.15
C HIS A 171 12.64 0.68 -1.60
N ASN A 172 12.86 0.39 -2.88
CA ASN A 172 12.64 -0.91 -3.51
C ASN A 172 13.87 -1.28 -4.34
N LEU A 173 13.76 -2.32 -5.18
CA LEU A 173 14.86 -2.86 -5.98
C LEU A 173 14.59 -2.72 -7.48
N LEU A 174 13.76 -1.75 -7.90
CA LEU A 174 13.41 -1.59 -9.31
C LEU A 174 14.64 -1.22 -10.13
N LYS A 175 14.82 -1.88 -11.27
CA LYS A 175 15.86 -1.53 -12.26
C LYS A 175 15.39 -0.52 -13.31
N GLU A 176 14.09 -0.47 -13.53
CA GLU A 176 13.44 0.42 -14.48
C GLU A 176 11.99 0.65 -14.07
N LEU A 177 11.42 1.76 -14.54
CA LEU A 177 9.97 1.98 -14.50
C LEU A 177 9.35 1.38 -15.77
N PRO A 178 8.20 0.68 -15.68
CA PRO A 178 7.55 0.14 -16.87
C PRO A 178 7.10 1.27 -17.81
N ARG A 179 7.28 1.05 -19.11
CA ARG A 179 7.01 2.07 -20.14
C ARG A 179 5.54 2.47 -20.16
N SER A 180 4.67 1.54 -19.78
CA SER A 180 3.22 1.74 -19.69
C SER A 180 2.78 2.82 -18.69
N LEU A 181 3.59 3.20 -17.70
CA LEU A 181 3.27 4.32 -16.81
C LEU A 181 3.09 5.63 -17.57
N ALA A 182 3.77 5.80 -18.71
CA ALA A 182 3.64 6.98 -19.56
C ALA A 182 2.22 7.15 -20.13
N PHE A 183 1.42 6.08 -20.20
CA PHE A 183 0.06 6.10 -20.74
C PHE A 183 -1.03 6.35 -19.69
N LEU A 184 -0.68 6.53 -18.41
CA LEU A 184 -1.67 6.81 -17.38
C LEU A 184 -2.23 8.24 -17.54
N PRO A 185 -3.56 8.39 -17.71
CA PRO A 185 -4.15 9.64 -18.18
C PRO A 185 -4.18 10.75 -17.13
N ILE A 186 -4.15 10.40 -15.84
CA ILE A 186 -4.32 11.34 -14.72
C ILE A 186 -3.25 11.17 -13.63
N LEU A 187 -2.10 10.60 -13.98
CA LEU A 187 -1.00 10.42 -13.03
C LEU A 187 -0.39 11.79 -12.70
N THR A 188 -0.41 12.15 -11.43
CA THR A 188 0.10 13.45 -10.94
C THR A 188 1.45 13.33 -10.26
N ARG A 189 1.74 12.18 -9.65
CA ARG A 189 2.94 12.00 -8.84
C ARG A 189 3.47 10.58 -8.94
N VAL A 190 4.78 10.48 -9.17
CA VAL A 190 5.54 9.24 -9.06
C VAL A 190 6.71 9.49 -8.12
N SER A 191 6.81 8.71 -7.04
CA SER A 191 7.95 8.70 -6.15
C SER A 191 8.63 7.35 -6.26
N CYS A 192 9.87 7.33 -6.74
CA CYS A 192 10.65 6.12 -6.95
C CYS A 192 12.07 6.26 -6.42
N CYS A 193 12.23 7.01 -5.33
CA CYS A 193 13.53 7.19 -4.69
C CYS A 193 14.07 5.86 -4.12
N CYS A 194 15.37 5.77 -3.82
CA CYS A 194 16.07 4.63 -3.27
C CYS A 194 15.73 3.33 -4.01
N ASN A 195 15.91 3.32 -5.33
CA ASN A 195 15.79 2.15 -6.20
C ASN A 195 17.08 1.94 -7.01
N ASN A 196 17.15 0.88 -7.80
CA ASN A 196 18.26 0.60 -8.73
C ASN A 196 17.96 1.11 -10.16
N ILE A 197 17.19 2.19 -10.30
CA ILE A 197 16.72 2.70 -11.60
C ILE A 197 17.85 3.42 -12.31
N ALA A 198 18.39 2.79 -13.36
CA ALA A 198 19.47 3.39 -14.16
C ALA A 198 18.97 4.46 -15.15
N TYR A 199 17.75 4.27 -15.68
CA TYR A 199 17.15 5.15 -16.69
C TYR A 199 15.65 5.32 -16.44
N LEU A 200 15.15 6.52 -16.72
CA LEU A 200 13.71 6.75 -16.82
C LEU A 200 13.18 6.31 -18.20
N PRO A 201 11.87 6.02 -18.33
CA PRO A 201 11.27 5.69 -19.62
C PRO A 201 11.53 6.80 -20.65
N ALA A 202 11.96 6.42 -21.86
CA ALA A 202 12.22 7.37 -22.94
C ALA A 202 10.96 8.06 -23.49
N LEU A 203 9.79 7.49 -23.20
CA LEU A 203 8.49 8.02 -23.62
C LEU A 203 8.07 9.15 -22.68
N PRO A 204 7.57 10.29 -23.22
CA PRO A 204 7.00 11.34 -22.38
C PRO A 204 5.71 10.84 -21.73
N PHE A 205 5.50 11.20 -20.47
CA PHE A 205 4.28 10.89 -19.75
C PHE A 205 3.13 11.75 -20.28
N ALA A 206 2.02 11.13 -20.69
CA ALA A 206 0.84 11.82 -21.20
C ALA A 206 0.25 12.82 -20.18
N SER A 207 0.33 12.49 -18.89
CA SER A 207 -0.22 13.26 -17.77
C SER A 207 0.75 14.27 -17.14
N LYS A 208 2.02 14.29 -17.58
CA LYS A 208 3.07 15.17 -17.04
C LYS A 208 3.15 15.16 -15.49
N PRO A 209 3.31 13.99 -14.84
CA PRO A 209 3.43 13.91 -13.39
C PRO A 209 4.71 14.58 -12.88
N THR A 210 4.69 15.00 -11.62
CA THR A 210 5.92 15.27 -10.88
C THR A 210 6.58 13.94 -10.52
N ILE A 211 7.82 13.74 -10.95
CA ILE A 211 8.58 12.53 -10.66
C ILE A 211 9.68 12.86 -9.64
N TYR A 212 9.66 12.14 -8.52
CA TYR A 212 10.68 12.17 -7.48
C TYR A 212 11.54 10.93 -7.63
N PHE A 213 12.83 11.13 -7.84
CA PHE A 213 13.83 10.08 -7.81
C PHE A 213 15.16 10.66 -7.33
N ASP A 214 15.95 9.82 -6.70
CA ASP A 214 17.32 10.07 -6.25
C ASP A 214 18.20 9.04 -6.97
N ASN A 215 19.03 9.49 -7.90
CA ASN A 215 20.08 8.61 -8.38
C ASN A 215 21.32 9.45 -8.73
N CYS A 216 22.37 9.21 -7.95
CA CYS A 216 23.70 9.79 -8.15
C CYS A 216 24.42 9.18 -9.37
N GLU A 217 23.88 8.12 -9.97
CA GLU A 217 24.41 7.38 -11.13
C GLU A 217 23.47 7.41 -12.35
N VAL A 218 22.54 8.38 -12.47
CA VAL A 218 21.79 8.55 -13.73
C VAL A 218 22.76 8.94 -14.82
N ASN A 219 23.21 7.95 -15.58
CA ASN A 219 24.16 8.16 -16.67
C ASN A 219 23.55 8.98 -17.81
N TYR A 220 22.21 9.00 -17.93
CA TYR A 220 21.52 9.69 -19.01
C TYR A 220 20.04 9.94 -18.72
N LEU A 221 19.59 11.19 -18.82
CA LEU A 221 18.18 11.49 -19.07
C LEU A 221 17.97 11.46 -20.59
N PRO A 222 17.01 10.70 -21.13
CA PRO A 222 16.70 10.70 -22.56
C PRO A 222 16.49 12.14 -23.06
N ILE A 223 17.10 12.53 -24.18
CA ILE A 223 16.93 13.89 -24.76
C ILE A 223 15.45 14.24 -24.91
N THR A 224 14.60 13.27 -25.25
CA THR A 224 13.14 13.44 -25.33
C THR A 224 12.52 13.93 -24.01
N LEU A 225 12.99 13.39 -22.89
CA LEU A 225 12.57 13.77 -21.54
C LEU A 225 13.15 15.14 -21.18
N VAL A 226 14.42 15.40 -21.53
CA VAL A 226 15.08 16.70 -21.34
C VAL A 226 14.34 17.81 -22.11
N CYS A 227 13.96 17.60 -23.37
CA CYS A 227 13.20 18.56 -24.17
C CYS A 227 11.80 18.84 -23.61
N HIS A 228 11.16 17.84 -22.98
CA HIS A 228 9.88 18.03 -22.29
C HIS A 228 10.04 18.81 -20.97
N LEU A 229 11.16 18.65 -20.26
CA LEU A 229 11.50 19.48 -19.10
C LEU A 229 11.75 20.94 -19.49
N HIS A 230 12.41 21.18 -20.64
CA HIS A 230 12.72 22.54 -21.11
C HIS A 230 11.52 23.30 -21.72
N SER A 231 10.42 22.61 -22.03
CA SER A 231 9.21 23.21 -22.62
C SER A 231 8.06 23.38 -21.61
N GLY A 232 8.28 23.02 -20.34
CA GLY A 232 7.34 23.24 -19.23
C GLY A 232 7.61 24.53 -18.47
N PRO A 233 6.63 25.11 -17.73
CA PRO A 233 6.77 26.43 -17.13
C PRO A 233 7.78 26.55 -15.98
N THR A 234 8.30 25.47 -15.42
CA THR A 234 9.32 25.50 -14.36
C THR A 234 10.11 24.20 -14.35
N TRP A 235 11.34 24.22 -13.83
CA TRP A 235 12.22 23.07 -13.60
C TRP A 235 11.64 22.01 -12.62
N ASP A 236 10.35 22.08 -12.26
CA ASP A 236 9.71 21.33 -11.17
C ASP A 236 9.15 19.96 -11.56
N THR A 237 9.24 19.55 -12.84
CA THR A 237 8.58 18.30 -13.30
C THR A 237 9.35 17.04 -12.90
N ILE A 238 10.66 17.18 -12.71
CA ILE A 238 11.54 16.13 -12.17
C ILE A 238 12.32 16.75 -11.02
N ILE A 239 12.04 16.28 -9.80
CA ILE A 239 12.77 16.74 -8.62
C ILE A 239 13.88 15.73 -8.34
N LEU A 240 15.10 16.12 -8.72
CA LEU A 240 16.32 15.42 -8.36
C LEU A 240 16.66 15.76 -6.91
N HIS A 241 16.40 14.83 -5.99
CA HIS A 241 17.01 14.92 -4.67
C HIS A 241 18.42 14.34 -4.76
N ALA A 242 19.44 15.21 -4.77
CA ALA A 242 20.80 14.79 -4.50
C ALA A 242 20.83 14.27 -3.05
N CYS A 243 21.03 12.97 -2.87
CA CYS A 243 21.35 12.43 -1.57
C CYS A 243 22.60 13.15 -1.05
N GLY A 244 22.51 13.72 0.15
CA GLY A 244 23.59 14.41 0.86
C GLY A 244 24.72 13.45 1.26
N CYS A 245 25.38 12.86 0.27
CA CYS A 245 26.70 12.28 0.42
C CYS A 245 27.71 13.43 0.39
N PHE A 246 27.96 14.03 1.55
CA PHE A 246 29.26 14.66 1.79
C PHE A 246 30.32 13.58 1.57
N LEU A 247 30.95 13.57 0.39
CA LEU A 247 32.33 13.11 0.29
C LEU A 247 33.22 14.30 0.65
N PRO A 248 34.22 14.13 1.53
CA PRO A 248 35.24 15.17 1.66
C PRO A 248 35.98 15.23 0.32
N CYS A 249 36.02 16.42 -0.28
CA CYS A 249 37.04 16.73 -1.27
C CYS A 249 38.40 16.48 -0.61
N SER A 250 39.15 15.50 -1.10
CA SER A 250 40.60 15.45 -0.91
C SER A 250 41.25 15.42 -2.28
N ALA A 251 41.90 16.57 -2.55
CA ALA A 251 43.02 16.89 -3.45
C ALA A 251 43.34 15.95 -4.63
#